data_AF-A0AA44R4S1-F1
#
_entry.id   AF-A0AA44R4S1-F1
#
_cell.length_a   1.000
_cell.length_b   1.000
_cell.length_c   1.000
_cell.angle_alpha   90.00
_cell.angle_beta   90.00
_cell.angle_gamma   90.00
#
_symmetry.space_group_name_H-M   'P 1'
#
loop_
_entity.id
_entity.type
_entity.pdbx_description
1 polymer ?
#
loop_
_entity_poly.entity_id
_entity_poly.type
_entity_poly.pdbx_seq_one_letter_code
_entity_poly.pdbx_strand_id
1 'polypeptide(L)'
;MEKTSDILLSKIDTLNDEDQKVLKKLISKLKSFAHAPLNRKHCLRMTQFIESQEVTRLVADVIQTYELKLMPNSSFNSYDVIGYYYGISLLTCCVVFEKGDYNKAYAVLENGVIKENAKNALVAKRGGENYYVMARILNIFKTDKESIDILYTKLSNYNIH
;
A
#
# COMPACT_ATOMS: atom_id res chain seq x y z
N MET A 1 -1.40 -13.05 -11.66
CA MET A 1 -0.54 -12.26 -10.74
C MET A 1 -0.77 -12.83 -9.35
N GLU A 2 0.27 -13.11 -8.59
CA GLU A 2 0.12 -13.62 -7.21
C GLU A 2 -0.47 -12.52 -6.32
N LYS A 3 -1.33 -12.90 -5.37
CA LYS A 3 -1.87 -11.95 -4.39
C LYS A 3 -0.76 -11.53 -3.44
N THR A 4 -0.81 -10.31 -2.94
CA THR A 4 0.14 -9.80 -1.93
C THR A 4 0.21 -10.75 -0.73
N SER A 5 -0.94 -11.32 -0.31
CA SER A 5 -1.00 -12.31 0.77
C SER A 5 -0.21 -13.59 0.50
N ASP A 6 -0.15 -14.02 -0.76
CA ASP A 6 0.48 -15.28 -1.15
C ASP A 6 1.99 -15.10 -1.30
N ILE A 7 2.42 -13.95 -1.85
CA ILE A 7 3.84 -13.55 -1.88
C ILE A 7 4.37 -13.42 -0.43
N LEU A 8 3.62 -12.76 0.46
CA LEU A 8 3.99 -12.67 1.87
C LEU A 8 4.11 -14.04 2.52
N LEU A 9 3.16 -14.95 2.25
CA LEU A 9 3.19 -16.31 2.78
C LEU A 9 4.43 -17.08 2.29
N SER A 10 4.83 -16.92 1.03
CA SER A 10 6.02 -17.60 0.48
C SER A 10 7.34 -17.18 1.15
N LYS A 11 7.35 -16.04 1.85
CA LYS A 11 8.52 -15.50 2.54
C LYS A 11 8.45 -15.69 4.06
N ILE A 12 7.48 -16.45 4.57
CA ILE A 12 7.27 -16.57 6.02
C ILE A 12 8.46 -17.19 6.74
N ASP A 13 9.12 -18.16 6.11
CA ASP A 13 10.25 -18.89 6.70
C ASP A 13 11.52 -18.03 6.80
N THR A 14 11.52 -16.80 6.24
CA THR A 14 12.62 -15.85 6.42
C THR A 14 12.53 -15.07 7.74
N LEU A 15 11.49 -15.31 8.54
CA LEU A 15 11.22 -14.61 9.79
C LEU A 15 11.42 -15.53 11.01
N ASN A 16 11.68 -14.93 12.17
CA ASN A 16 11.65 -15.65 13.45
C ASN A 16 10.20 -16.01 13.86
N ASP A 17 10.05 -16.89 14.85
CA ASP A 17 8.75 -17.43 15.27
C ASP A 17 7.72 -16.36 15.69
N GLU A 18 8.15 -15.29 16.34
CA GLU A 18 7.25 -14.21 16.77
C GLU A 18 6.76 -13.38 15.59
N ASP A 19 7.66 -12.99 14.70
CA ASP A 19 7.32 -12.25 13.49
C ASP A 19 6.50 -13.11 12.51
N GLN A 20 6.72 -14.43 12.48
CA GLN A 20 5.85 -15.35 11.75
C GLN A 20 4.41 -15.34 12.28
N LYS A 21 4.19 -15.26 13.60
CA LYS A 21 2.85 -15.15 14.18
C LYS A 21 2.18 -13.84 13.77
N VAL A 22 2.94 -12.73 13.79
CA VAL A 22 2.44 -11.42 13.34
C VAL A 22 2.10 -11.46 11.85
N LEU A 23 2.97 -12.03 11.02
CA LEU A 23 2.73 -12.15 9.58
C LEU A 23 1.52 -13.03 9.25
N LYS A 24 1.35 -14.17 9.95
CA LYS A 24 0.16 -15.04 9.81
C LYS A 24 -1.14 -14.28 10.12
N LYS A 25 -1.14 -13.46 11.19
CA LYS A 25 -2.28 -12.60 11.53
C LYS A 25 -2.53 -11.55 10.45
N LEU A 26 -1.49 -10.90 9.94
CA LEU A 26 -1.58 -9.94 8.84
C LEU A 26 -2.18 -10.59 7.59
N ILE A 27 -1.65 -11.73 7.15
CA ILE A 27 -2.14 -12.48 5.98
C ILE A 27 -3.61 -12.86 6.14
N SER A 28 -3.99 -13.40 7.31
CA SER A 28 -5.39 -13.72 7.61
C SER A 28 -6.28 -12.48 7.51
N LYS A 29 -5.80 -11.33 8.03
CA LYS A 29 -6.54 -10.07 7.97
C LYS A 29 -6.69 -9.57 6.54
N LEU A 30 -5.64 -9.60 5.72
CA LEU A 30 -5.68 -9.23 4.31
C LEU A 30 -6.70 -10.07 3.54
N LYS A 31 -6.71 -11.40 3.77
CA LYS A 31 -7.68 -12.32 3.16
C LYS A 31 -9.14 -12.06 3.59
N SER A 32 -9.36 -11.41 4.74
CA SER A 32 -10.70 -11.09 5.24
C SER A 32 -11.31 -9.81 4.65
N PHE A 33 -10.51 -8.96 3.99
CA PHE A 33 -11.00 -7.69 3.48
C PHE A 33 -11.75 -7.83 2.16
N ALA A 34 -12.93 -7.22 2.10
CA ALA A 34 -13.79 -7.26 0.92
C ALA A 34 -13.62 -6.05 -0.02
N HIS A 35 -12.98 -4.98 0.44
CA HIS A 35 -12.81 -3.74 -0.31
C HIS A 35 -11.46 -3.10 0.03
N ALA A 36 -10.96 -2.22 -0.84
CA ALA A 36 -9.78 -1.39 -0.56
C ALA A 36 -10.03 -0.45 0.66
N PRO A 37 -8.99 0.08 1.30
CA PRO A 37 -9.15 1.08 2.36
C PRO A 37 -9.64 2.40 1.75
N LEU A 38 -10.79 2.90 2.24
CA LEU A 38 -11.48 4.08 1.72
C LEU A 38 -11.60 5.22 2.74
N ASN A 39 -11.31 4.93 4.02
CA ASN A 39 -11.45 5.88 5.11
C ASN A 39 -10.42 5.57 6.22
N ARG A 40 -10.31 6.50 7.19
CA ARG A 40 -9.36 6.40 8.31
C ARG A 40 -9.52 5.11 9.10
N LYS A 41 -10.75 4.70 9.42
CA LYS A 41 -11.02 3.47 10.17
C LYS A 41 -10.50 2.23 9.43
N HIS A 42 -10.59 2.19 8.11
CA HIS A 42 -10.04 1.09 7.32
C HIS A 42 -8.52 1.06 7.43
N CYS A 43 -7.86 2.19 7.21
CA CYS A 43 -6.40 2.29 7.26
C CYS A 43 -5.85 1.91 8.65
N LEU A 44 -6.47 2.42 9.71
CA LEU A 44 -6.07 2.17 11.09
C LEU A 44 -6.20 0.69 11.53
N ARG A 45 -6.85 -0.19 10.76
CA ARG A 45 -6.82 -1.63 11.04
C ARG A 45 -5.42 -2.22 10.92
N MET A 46 -4.50 -1.53 10.24
CA MET A 46 -3.13 -1.97 10.03
C MET A 46 -2.18 -1.60 11.17
N THR A 47 -2.57 -0.71 12.09
CA THR A 47 -1.69 -0.24 13.17
C THR A 47 -1.21 -1.36 14.08
N GLN A 48 -2.01 -2.40 14.28
CA GLN A 48 -1.62 -3.55 15.11
C GLN A 48 -0.40 -4.33 14.58
N PHE A 49 0.03 -4.09 13.33
CA PHE A 49 1.16 -4.78 12.70
C PHE A 49 2.43 -3.92 12.62
N ILE A 50 2.36 -2.62 12.95
CA ILE A 50 3.47 -1.68 12.72
C ILE A 50 4.60 -1.82 13.74
N GLU A 51 4.38 -2.49 14.86
CA GLU A 51 5.40 -2.70 15.90
C GLU A 51 6.45 -3.74 15.49
N SER A 52 6.14 -4.64 14.55
CA SER A 52 7.12 -5.59 14.03
C SER A 52 7.92 -4.97 12.89
N GLN A 53 9.18 -4.61 13.18
CA GLN A 53 10.08 -4.04 12.18
C GLN A 53 10.34 -5.01 11.02
N GLU A 54 10.52 -6.31 11.29
CA GLU A 54 10.76 -7.30 10.24
C GLU A 54 9.54 -7.53 9.34
N VAL A 55 8.33 -7.58 9.92
CA VAL A 55 7.09 -7.69 9.12
C VAL A 55 6.86 -6.43 8.29
N THR A 56 7.06 -5.25 8.85
CA THR A 56 6.89 -3.99 8.10
C THR A 56 7.93 -3.86 6.98
N ARG A 57 9.17 -4.27 7.22
CA ARG A 57 10.23 -4.35 6.19
C ARG A 57 9.87 -5.31 5.06
N LEU A 58 9.38 -6.50 5.40
CA LEU A 58 8.94 -7.50 4.42
C LEU A 58 7.76 -7.00 3.58
N VAL A 59 6.77 -6.36 4.21
CA VAL A 59 5.65 -5.73 3.49
C VAL A 59 6.16 -4.64 2.55
N ALA A 60 7.11 -3.81 3.00
CA ALA A 60 7.71 -2.78 2.16
C ALA A 60 8.38 -3.39 0.92
N ASP A 61 9.15 -4.48 1.07
CA ASP A 61 9.80 -5.19 -0.04
C ASP A 61 8.78 -5.75 -1.05
N VAL A 62 7.72 -6.37 -0.55
CA VAL A 62 6.65 -6.91 -1.40
C VAL A 62 5.96 -5.76 -2.15
N ILE A 63 5.57 -4.68 -1.47
CA ILE A 63 4.87 -3.55 -2.10
C ILE A 63 5.77 -2.80 -3.09
N GLN A 64 7.06 -2.65 -2.80
CA GLN A 64 8.01 -2.00 -3.69
C GLN A 64 8.14 -2.72 -5.03
N THR A 65 8.14 -4.06 -5.00
CA THR A 65 8.28 -4.90 -6.20
C THR A 65 6.94 -5.22 -6.84
N TYR A 66 5.83 -5.02 -6.14
CA TYR A 66 4.49 -5.27 -6.68
C TYR A 66 4.17 -4.29 -7.81
N GLU A 67 3.74 -4.84 -8.95
CA GLU A 67 3.28 -4.07 -10.10
C GLU A 67 1.77 -4.19 -10.21
N LEU A 68 1.07 -3.07 -10.03
CA LEU A 68 -0.32 -2.96 -10.49
C LEU A 68 -0.30 -2.87 -12.02
N LYS A 69 -0.41 -4.01 -12.70
CA LYS A 69 -0.59 -4.00 -14.16
C LYS A 69 -1.91 -3.28 -14.47
N LEU A 70 -1.92 -2.53 -15.57
CA LEU A 70 -3.16 -2.00 -16.14
C LEU A 70 -3.70 -3.10 -17.06
N MET A 71 -4.89 -3.63 -16.77
CA MET A 71 -5.47 -4.67 -17.62
C MET A 71 -5.81 -4.08 -19.00
N PRO A 72 -5.62 -4.85 -20.09
CA PRO A 72 -6.27 -4.55 -21.35
C PRO A 72 -7.80 -4.67 -21.18
N ASN A 73 -8.55 -3.83 -21.90
CA ASN A 73 -9.96 -3.44 -21.72
C ASN A 73 -11.04 -4.53 -21.50
N SER A 74 -10.73 -5.81 -21.35
CA SER A 74 -11.71 -6.91 -21.43
C SER A 74 -11.71 -7.92 -20.27
N SER A 75 -10.85 -7.76 -19.26
CA SER A 75 -10.91 -8.62 -18.08
C SER A 75 -10.45 -7.84 -16.87
N PHE A 76 -11.25 -7.83 -15.79
CA PHE A 76 -10.91 -7.21 -14.49
C PHE A 76 -10.57 -8.27 -13.42
N ASN A 77 -10.60 -9.55 -13.80
CA ASN A 77 -10.41 -10.65 -12.87
C ASN A 77 -8.92 -10.86 -12.59
N SER A 78 -8.53 -10.67 -11.31
CA SER A 78 -7.26 -11.05 -10.67
C SER A 78 -6.21 -9.96 -10.38
N TYR A 79 -6.63 -8.77 -9.95
CA TYR A 79 -5.74 -7.88 -9.17
C TYR A 79 -6.00 -8.00 -7.67
N ASP A 80 -4.96 -8.24 -6.88
CA ASP A 80 -5.03 -8.02 -5.42
C ASP A 80 -4.91 -6.53 -5.08
N VAL A 81 -5.85 -5.73 -5.60
CA VAL A 81 -5.99 -4.30 -5.31
C VAL A 81 -6.15 -4.07 -3.81
N ILE A 82 -6.86 -4.98 -3.14
CA ILE A 82 -7.18 -4.90 -1.72
C ILE A 82 -5.89 -5.06 -0.89
N GLY A 83 -5.15 -6.15 -1.10
CA GLY A 83 -3.91 -6.42 -0.37
C GLY A 83 -2.84 -5.35 -0.62
N TYR A 84 -2.68 -4.91 -1.87
CA TYR A 84 -1.76 -3.82 -2.20
C TYR A 84 -2.08 -2.53 -1.43
N TYR A 85 -3.32 -2.03 -1.49
CA TYR A 85 -3.66 -0.76 -0.83
C TYR A 85 -3.74 -0.86 0.69
N TYR A 86 -4.01 -2.04 1.26
CA TYR A 86 -3.81 -2.25 2.69
C TYR A 86 -2.34 -2.31 3.09
N GLY A 87 -1.45 -2.81 2.22
CA GLY A 87 0.00 -2.67 2.37
C GLY A 87 0.42 -1.21 2.39
N ILE A 88 -0.06 -0.40 1.43
CA ILE A 88 0.16 1.07 1.42
C ILE A 88 -0.36 1.72 2.71
N SER A 89 -1.53 1.28 3.22
CA SER A 89 -2.07 1.79 4.48
C SER A 89 -1.19 1.44 5.69
N LEU A 90 -0.63 0.22 5.73
CA LEU A 90 0.33 -0.20 6.76
C LEU A 90 1.58 0.67 6.73
N LEU A 91 2.19 0.84 5.55
CA LEU A 91 3.38 1.68 5.38
C LEU A 91 3.10 3.15 5.74
N THR A 92 1.91 3.66 5.40
CA THR A 92 1.49 5.01 5.81
C THR A 92 1.39 5.12 7.33
N CYS A 93 0.84 4.10 8.01
CA CYS A 93 0.80 4.06 9.47
C CYS A 93 2.23 4.01 10.07
N CYS A 94 3.15 3.25 9.49
CA CYS A 94 4.56 3.24 9.94
C CYS A 94 5.17 4.64 9.92
N VAL A 95 4.96 5.41 8.85
CA VAL A 95 5.47 6.79 8.73
C VAL A 95 4.78 7.76 9.69
N VAL A 96 3.45 7.69 9.79
CA VAL A 96 2.66 8.59 10.66
C VAL A 96 3.00 8.39 12.13
N PHE A 97 3.12 7.14 12.57
CA PHE A 97 3.36 6.80 13.98
C PHE A 97 4.84 6.58 14.32
N GLU A 98 5.74 6.68 13.34
CA GLU A 98 7.18 6.45 13.48
C GLU A 98 7.51 5.08 14.09
N LYS A 99 6.86 4.03 13.56
CA LYS A 99 6.97 2.65 14.03
C LYS A 99 7.40 1.70 12.92
N GLY A 100 7.99 0.58 13.31
CA GLY A 100 8.53 -0.42 12.38
C GLY A 100 9.67 0.17 11.56
N ASP A 101 9.87 -0.31 10.33
CA ASP A 101 10.86 0.26 9.41
C ASP A 101 10.26 1.48 8.66
N TYR A 102 10.01 2.56 9.39
CA TYR A 102 9.34 3.74 8.84
C TYR A 102 10.15 4.46 7.76
N ASN A 103 11.49 4.39 7.80
CA ASN A 103 12.36 4.95 6.77
C ASN A 103 12.17 4.22 5.44
N LYS A 104 12.19 2.88 5.46
CA LYS A 104 11.91 2.08 4.27
C LYS A 104 10.46 2.27 3.81
N ALA A 105 9.51 2.34 4.74
CA ALA A 105 8.11 2.60 4.43
C ALA A 105 7.94 3.92 3.66
N TYR A 106 8.60 5.00 4.10
CA TYR A 106 8.56 6.27 3.39
C TYR A 106 9.14 6.17 1.97
N ALA A 107 10.30 5.56 1.81
CA ALA A 107 10.93 5.37 0.50
C ALA A 107 10.04 4.55 -0.46
N VAL A 108 9.33 3.54 0.04
CA VAL A 108 8.39 2.75 -0.76
C VAL A 108 7.14 3.55 -1.10
N LEU A 109 6.61 4.37 -0.18
CA LEU A 109 5.48 5.26 -0.47
C LEU A 109 5.85 6.33 -1.52
N GLU A 110 7.05 6.89 -1.45
CA GLU A 110 7.52 7.85 -2.46
C GLU A 110 7.58 7.21 -3.86
N ASN A 111 8.16 6.01 -3.96
CA ASN A 111 8.14 5.24 -5.20
C ASN A 111 6.71 4.89 -5.66
N GLY A 112 5.81 4.60 -4.71
CA GLY A 112 4.39 4.36 -4.97
C GLY A 112 3.70 5.57 -5.59
N VAL A 113 3.98 6.79 -5.12
CA VAL A 113 3.47 8.03 -5.71
C VAL A 113 3.92 8.19 -7.16
N ILE A 114 5.19 7.92 -7.45
CA ILE A 114 5.75 7.98 -8.82
C ILE A 114 5.03 6.98 -9.74
N LYS A 115 4.88 5.72 -9.31
CA LYS A 115 4.17 4.67 -10.06
C LYS A 115 2.71 5.04 -10.32
N GLU A 116 2.01 5.56 -9.31
CA GLU A 116 0.60 5.93 -9.41
C GLU A 116 0.41 7.12 -10.37
N ASN A 117 1.29 8.12 -10.33
CA ASN A 117 1.29 9.23 -11.29
C ASN A 117 1.50 8.77 -12.73
N ALA A 118 2.48 7.89 -12.97
CA ALA A 118 2.73 7.32 -14.30
C ALA A 118 1.52 6.52 -14.83
N LYS A 119 0.89 5.74 -13.95
CA LYS A 119 -0.35 5.02 -14.25
C LYS A 119 -1.49 5.99 -14.61
N ASN A 120 -1.68 7.03 -13.81
CA ASN A 120 -2.76 8.00 -14.00
C ASN A 120 -2.64 8.75 -15.33
N ALA A 121 -1.42 9.14 -15.72
CA ALA A 121 -1.15 9.76 -17.02
C ALA A 121 -1.49 8.82 -18.19
N LEU A 122 -1.18 7.52 -18.06
CA LEU A 122 -1.49 6.53 -19.09
C LEU A 122 -2.99 6.28 -19.23
N VAL A 123 -3.73 6.22 -18.12
CA VAL A 123 -5.20 6.07 -18.11
C VAL A 123 -5.88 7.30 -18.70
N ALA A 124 -5.44 8.51 -18.32
CA ALA A 124 -5.96 9.76 -18.86
C ALA A 124 -5.75 9.85 -20.39
N LYS A 125 -4.56 9.49 -20.88
CA LYS A 125 -4.26 9.41 -22.33
C LYS A 125 -5.18 8.45 -23.08
N ARG A 126 -5.74 7.44 -22.41
CA ARG A 126 -6.68 6.46 -22.98
C ARG A 126 -8.15 6.85 -22.78
N GLY A 127 -8.44 8.03 -22.23
CA GLY A 127 -9.79 8.49 -21.93
C GLY A 127 -10.48 7.73 -20.79
N GLY A 128 -9.72 7.01 -19.95
CA GLY A 128 -10.26 6.27 -18.82
C GLY A 128 -10.36 7.11 -17.54
N GLU A 129 -11.13 6.62 -16.57
CA GLU A 129 -11.24 7.22 -15.24
C GLU A 129 -10.21 6.63 -14.27
N ASN A 130 -9.55 7.50 -13.50
CA ASN A 130 -8.55 7.11 -12.51
C ASN A 130 -9.18 6.82 -11.15
N TYR A 131 -8.75 5.71 -10.53
CA TYR A 131 -9.15 5.36 -9.17
C TYR A 131 -8.02 5.67 -8.18
N TYR A 132 -8.12 6.83 -7.53
CA TYR A 132 -7.06 7.43 -6.70
C TYR A 132 -7.00 6.89 -5.25
N VAL A 133 -6.93 5.57 -5.06
CA VAL A 133 -6.95 4.98 -3.70
C VAL A 133 -5.75 5.44 -2.87
N MET A 134 -4.55 5.47 -3.45
CA MET A 134 -3.36 5.94 -2.74
C MET A 134 -3.50 7.41 -2.33
N ALA A 135 -4.02 8.27 -3.21
CA ALA A 135 -4.26 9.68 -2.86
C ALA A 135 -5.28 9.82 -1.73
N ARG A 136 -6.33 8.98 -1.71
CA ARG A 136 -7.27 8.92 -0.60
C ARG A 136 -6.59 8.52 0.71
N ILE A 137 -5.76 7.47 0.70
CA ILE A 137 -5.00 7.03 1.89
C ILE A 137 -4.11 8.17 2.39
N LEU A 138 -3.32 8.81 1.52
CA LEU A 138 -2.43 9.90 1.93
C LEU A 138 -3.23 11.12 2.45
N ASN A 139 -4.32 11.49 1.78
CA ASN A 139 -5.17 12.61 2.22
C ASN A 139 -5.79 12.38 3.61
N ILE A 140 -6.09 11.13 3.97
CA ILE A 140 -6.60 10.77 5.31
C ILE A 140 -5.60 11.14 6.42
N PHE A 141 -4.30 11.09 6.12
CA PHE A 141 -3.22 11.27 7.09
C PHE A 141 -2.35 12.52 6.87
N LYS A 142 -2.63 13.33 5.85
CA LYS A 142 -1.77 14.48 5.51
C LYS A 142 -1.58 15.47 6.66
N THR A 143 -2.60 15.66 7.49
CA THR A 143 -2.52 16.56 8.65
C THR A 143 -1.85 15.91 9.86
N ASP A 144 -1.66 14.58 9.86
CA ASP A 144 -1.01 13.87 10.96
C ASP A 144 0.53 13.91 10.84
N LYS A 145 1.07 14.04 9.62
CA LYS A 145 2.52 14.06 9.39
C LYS A 145 2.88 14.84 8.12
N GLU A 146 3.76 15.83 8.26
CA GLU A 146 4.23 16.67 7.15
C GLU A 146 4.76 15.86 5.96
N SER A 147 5.52 14.79 6.23
CA SER A 147 6.06 13.93 5.18
C SER A 147 4.97 13.24 4.35
N ILE A 148 3.80 12.95 4.94
CA ILE A 148 2.63 12.43 4.22
C ILE A 148 1.94 13.51 3.40
N ASP A 149 1.87 14.75 3.90
CA ASP A 149 1.34 15.89 3.13
C ASP A 149 2.17 16.18 1.88
N ILE A 150 3.50 16.10 1.99
CA ILE A 150 4.41 16.21 0.84
C ILE A 150 4.10 15.14 -0.20
N LEU A 151 3.92 13.87 0.21
CA LEU A 151 3.57 12.77 -0.70
C LEU A 151 2.20 12.98 -1.35
N TYR A 152 1.20 13.42 -0.58
CA TYR A 152 -0.14 13.73 -1.09
C TYR A 152 -0.09 14.85 -2.14
N THR A 153 0.68 15.90 -1.88
CA THR A 153 0.85 17.03 -2.79
C THR A 153 1.53 16.61 -4.08
N LYS A 154 2.60 15.81 -4.01
CA LYS A 154 3.28 15.21 -5.18
C LYS A 154 2.33 14.36 -6.05
N LEU A 155 1.40 13.64 -5.42
CA LEU A 155 0.41 12.81 -6.12
C LEU A 155 -0.75 13.65 -6.69
N SER A 156 -1.11 14.75 -6.04
CA SER A 156 -2.25 15.59 -6.43
C SER A 156 -1.91 16.61 -7.52
N ASN A 157 -0.67 17.10 -7.55
CA ASN A 157 -0.22 18.09 -8.55
C ASN A 157 -0.18 17.50 -9.98
N TYR A 158 -0.20 16.18 -10.14
CA TYR A 158 -0.31 15.52 -11.43
C TYR A 158 -1.75 15.47 -11.98
N ASN A 159 -2.76 15.86 -11.19
CA ASN A 159 -4.17 15.94 -11.61
C ASN A 159 -4.54 17.30 -12.23
N ILE A 160 -3.56 18.19 -12.41
CA ILE A 160 -3.74 19.48 -13.08
C ILE A 160 -2.94 19.40 -14.37
N HIS A 161 -3.55 18.92 -15.47
CA HIS A 161 -3.30 19.30 -16.88
C HIS A 161 -4.15 18.45 -17.82
#